data_AF-A0A7G6E6P6-F1
#
_entry.id   AF-A0A7G6E6P6-F1
#
_cell.length_a   1.000
_cell.length_b   1.000
_cell.length_c   1.000
_cell.angle_alpha   90.00
_cell.angle_beta   90.00
_cell.angle_gamma   90.00
#
_symmetry.space_group_name_H-M   'P 1'
#
loop_
_entity.id
_entity.type
_entity.pdbx_description
1 polymer ?
#
loop_
_entity_poly.entity_id
_entity_poly.type
_entity_poly.pdbx_seq_one_letter_code
_entity_poly.pdbx_strand_id
1 'polypeptide(L)'
;MKDIERFMVAFLDNGNNVIETRTMSEGSVGQAVVYPREVLKYAIACDCRAIILAHNHPGGSTNFSPEDRALTQRFVDIFHPLEIKVLDHIVVGGTRYSSMAENGEIPHQCNSKANYEVIALGEAAVEENQDSFQYTHSF
;
A
#
# COMPACT_ATOMS: atom_id res chain seq x y z
N MET A 1 -25.28 17.92 -9.75
CA MET A 1 -24.36 17.30 -8.77
C MET A 1 -22.97 17.81 -9.09
N LYS A 2 -22.21 18.26 -8.09
CA LYS A 2 -20.83 18.72 -8.31
C LYS A 2 -19.95 17.47 -8.31
N ASP A 3 -19.20 17.23 -9.39
CA ASP A 3 -18.25 16.12 -9.41
C ASP A 3 -17.19 16.39 -8.34
N ILE A 4 -17.15 15.51 -7.34
CA ILE A 4 -16.14 15.51 -6.29
C ILE A 4 -14.99 14.60 -6.71
N GLU A 5 -13.79 14.96 -6.31
CA GLU A 5 -12.61 14.15 -6.49
C GLU A 5 -12.61 13.05 -5.44
N ARG A 6 -12.37 11.82 -5.89
CA ARG A 6 -12.27 10.63 -5.06
C ARG A 6 -10.95 9.95 -5.34
N PHE A 7 -10.27 9.60 -4.27
CA PHE A 7 -9.10 8.73 -4.33
C PHE A 7 -9.48 7.36 -3.80
N MET A 8 -9.29 6.34 -4.61
CA MET A 8 -9.59 4.95 -4.32
C MET A 8 -8.33 4.10 -4.39
N VAL A 9 -8.32 3.02 -3.61
CA VAL A 9 -7.27 2.01 -3.64
C VAL A 9 -7.92 0.64 -3.75
N ALA A 10 -7.44 -0.15 -4.70
CA ALA A 10 -7.68 -1.59 -4.73
C ALA A 10 -6.53 -2.29 -4.01
N PHE A 11 -6.86 -3.23 -3.14
CA PHE A 11 -5.91 -4.10 -2.43
C PHE A 11 -5.99 -5.50 -3.04
N LEU A 12 -4.83 -6.07 -3.39
CA LEU A 12 -4.73 -7.29 -4.17
C LEU A 12 -3.92 -8.37 -3.45
N ASP A 13 -4.25 -9.63 -3.73
CA ASP A 13 -3.50 -10.80 -3.25
C ASP A 13 -2.25 -11.10 -4.10
N ASN A 14 -1.54 -12.19 -3.79
CA ASN A 14 -0.35 -12.63 -4.55
C ASN A 14 -0.64 -12.96 -6.02
N GLY A 15 -1.89 -13.32 -6.35
CA GLY A 15 -2.33 -13.60 -7.71
C GLY A 15 -2.86 -12.37 -8.45
N ASN A 16 -2.72 -11.17 -7.86
CA ASN A 16 -3.33 -9.93 -8.33
C ASN A 16 -4.87 -10.00 -8.41
N ASN A 17 -5.53 -10.81 -7.58
CA ASN A 17 -6.97 -10.76 -7.43
C ASN A 17 -7.33 -9.65 -6.43
N VAL A 18 -8.39 -8.90 -6.72
CA VAL A 18 -8.89 -7.86 -5.81
C VAL A 18 -9.46 -8.52 -4.55
N ILE A 19 -8.85 -8.20 -3.41
CA ILE A 19 -9.36 -8.55 -2.08
C ILE A 19 -10.46 -7.57 -1.69
N GLU A 20 -10.16 -6.27 -1.80
CA GLU A 20 -11.08 -5.19 -1.45
C GLU A 20 -10.75 -3.90 -2.23
N THR A 21 -11.75 -3.04 -2.44
CA THR A 21 -11.56 -1.66 -2.89
C THR A 21 -12.08 -0.68 -1.85
N ARG A 22 -11.36 0.41 -1.61
CA ARG A 22 -11.78 1.45 -0.65
C ARG A 22 -11.56 2.85 -1.20
N THR A 23 -12.51 3.73 -0.92
CA THR A 23 -12.32 5.17 -1.09
C THR A 23 -11.57 5.72 0.12
N MET A 24 -10.37 6.25 -0.11
CA MET A 24 -9.48 6.75 0.93
C MET A 24 -9.62 8.25 1.16
N SER A 25 -10.13 8.98 0.18
CA SER A 25 -10.39 10.42 0.28
C SER A 25 -11.54 10.80 -0.65
N GLU A 26 -12.41 11.68 -0.18
CA GLU A 26 -13.47 12.32 -0.97
C GLU A 26 -13.46 13.81 -0.65
N GLY A 27 -13.39 14.67 -1.67
CA GLY A 27 -13.32 16.11 -1.44
C GLY A 27 -13.59 16.97 -2.67
N SER A 28 -13.75 18.27 -2.45
CA SER A 28 -13.76 19.25 -3.54
C SER A 28 -12.36 19.43 -4.12
N VAL A 29 -12.31 19.77 -5.42
CA VAL A 29 -11.10 20.14 -6.17
C VAL A 29 -10.13 20.93 -5.29
N GLY A 30 -8.98 20.32 -4.97
CA GLY A 30 -7.88 20.95 -4.24
C GLY A 30 -7.73 20.65 -2.75
N GLN A 31 -8.60 19.84 -2.12
CA GLN A 31 -8.48 19.51 -0.68
C GLN A 31 -8.68 18.03 -0.30
N ALA A 32 -8.77 17.11 -1.25
CA ALA A 32 -8.82 15.68 -0.93
C ALA A 32 -7.45 15.24 -0.38
N VAL A 33 -7.31 15.18 0.94
CA VAL A 33 -6.07 14.73 1.58
C VAL A 33 -6.07 13.21 1.63
N VAL A 34 -5.10 12.59 0.97
CA VAL A 34 -4.81 11.17 1.09
C VAL A 34 -3.76 10.98 2.18
N TYR A 35 -4.04 10.15 3.17
CA TYR A 35 -3.10 9.83 4.24
C TYR A 35 -2.49 8.44 4.00
N PRO A 36 -1.20 8.34 3.61
CA PRO A 36 -0.58 7.05 3.33
C PRO A 36 -0.65 6.05 4.48
N ARG A 37 -0.60 6.53 5.73
CA ARG A 37 -0.76 5.68 6.92
C ARG A 37 -2.10 4.93 6.96
N GLU A 38 -3.17 5.54 6.45
CA GLU A 38 -4.49 4.89 6.45
C GLU A 38 -4.56 3.81 5.38
N VAL A 39 -4.00 4.08 4.19
CA VAL A 39 -3.87 3.07 3.13
C VAL A 39 -3.02 1.89 3.63
N LEU A 40 -1.90 2.18 4.30
CA LEU A 40 -1.02 1.16 4.86
C LEU A 40 -1.72 0.28 5.91
N LYS A 41 -2.52 0.89 6.81
CA LYS A 41 -3.32 0.14 7.79
C LYS A 41 -4.24 -0.88 7.12
N TYR A 42 -4.94 -0.48 6.05
CA TYR A 42 -5.82 -1.40 5.32
C TYR A 42 -5.02 -2.47 4.57
N ALA A 43 -3.94 -2.09 3.90
CA ALA A 43 -3.09 -3.03 3.18
C ALA A 43 -2.56 -4.15 4.08
N ILE A 44 -2.10 -3.80 5.29
CA ILE A 44 -1.65 -4.78 6.29
C ILE A 44 -2.84 -5.60 6.82
N ALA A 45 -3.96 -4.96 7.14
CA ALA A 45 -5.11 -5.64 7.73
C ALA A 45 -5.75 -6.68 6.80
N CYS A 46 -5.61 -6.55 5.48
CA CYS A 46 -6.11 -7.52 4.51
C CYS A 46 -5.02 -8.40 3.89
N ASP A 47 -3.81 -8.43 4.47
CA ASP A 47 -2.66 -9.20 3.98
C ASP A 47 -2.37 -8.96 2.48
N CYS A 48 -2.54 -7.71 2.03
CA CYS A 48 -2.38 -7.35 0.63
C CYS A 48 -0.91 -7.46 0.19
N ARG A 49 -0.72 -7.83 -1.07
CA ARG A 49 0.58 -8.03 -1.71
C ARG A 49 0.84 -7.03 -2.83
N ALA A 50 -0.22 -6.37 -3.28
CA ALA A 50 -0.12 -5.29 -4.22
C ALA A 50 -1.31 -4.33 -4.09
N ILE A 51 -1.13 -3.09 -4.54
CA ILE A 51 -2.18 -2.08 -4.61
C ILE A 51 -2.24 -1.45 -6.00
N ILE A 52 -3.44 -0.99 -6.36
CA ILE A 52 -3.66 -0.07 -7.49
C ILE A 52 -4.29 1.19 -6.93
N LEU A 53 -3.69 2.33 -7.25
CA LEU A 53 -4.21 3.65 -6.90
C LEU A 53 -5.13 4.14 -8.02
N ALA A 54 -6.21 4.81 -7.68
CA ALA A 54 -7.04 5.47 -8.67
C ALA A 54 -7.61 6.78 -8.15
N HIS A 55 -7.73 7.79 -9.02
CA HIS A 55 -8.54 8.96 -8.70
C HIS A 55 -9.23 9.51 -9.94
N ASN A 56 -10.29 10.30 -9.73
CA ASN A 56 -10.98 10.98 -10.81
C ASN A 56 -10.72 12.48 -10.76
N HIS A 57 -10.51 13.09 -11.93
CA HIS A 57 -10.52 14.54 -12.06
C HIS A 57 -11.92 15.01 -12.46
N PRO A 58 -12.60 15.86 -11.65
CA PRO A 58 -13.90 16.44 -12.01
C PRO A 58 -13.90 17.19 -13.36
N GLY A 59 -12.75 17.73 -13.77
CA GLY A 59 -12.58 18.40 -15.07
C GLY A 59 -12.45 17.44 -16.26
N GLY A 60 -12.42 16.12 -16.04
CA GLY A 60 -12.34 15.10 -17.11
C GLY A 60 -10.96 14.93 -17.73
N SER A 61 -9.92 15.59 -17.18
CA SER A 61 -8.52 15.39 -17.58
C SER A 61 -8.00 14.04 -17.09
N THR A 62 -7.29 13.32 -17.95
CA THR A 62 -6.58 12.08 -17.59
C THR A 62 -5.09 12.30 -17.35
N ASN A 63 -4.61 13.55 -17.36
CA ASN A 63 -3.21 13.86 -17.11
C ASN A 63 -2.90 13.77 -15.62
N PHE A 64 -1.79 13.14 -15.26
CA PHE A 64 -1.25 13.17 -13.92
C PHE A 64 -0.64 14.55 -13.62
N SER A 65 -0.99 15.14 -12.49
CA SER A 65 -0.35 16.34 -11.94
C SER A 65 1.02 16.01 -11.32
N PRO A 66 1.86 17.03 -11.02
CA PRO A 66 3.05 16.84 -10.19
C PRO A 66 2.73 16.23 -8.82
N GLU A 67 1.60 16.62 -8.23
CA GLU A 67 1.11 16.12 -6.95
C GLU A 67 0.78 14.62 -7.01
N ASP A 68 0.15 14.16 -8.09
CA ASP A 68 -0.16 12.74 -8.29
C ASP A 68 1.11 11.90 -8.38
N ARG A 69 2.10 12.38 -9.14
CA ARG A 69 3.41 11.70 -9.26
C ARG A 69 4.13 11.64 -7.92
N ALA A 70 4.15 12.76 -7.17
CA ALA A 70 4.74 12.80 -5.84
C ALA A 70 4.02 11.87 -4.86
N LEU A 71 2.68 11.80 -4.91
CA LEU A 71 1.89 10.88 -4.10
C LEU A 71 2.19 9.42 -4.44
N THR A 72 2.28 9.09 -5.73
CA THR A 72 2.63 7.75 -6.22
C THR A 72 4.01 7.33 -5.73
N GLN A 73 5.01 8.21 -5.89
CA GLN A 73 6.37 7.95 -5.40
C GLN A 73 6.38 7.66 -3.89
N ARG A 74 5.64 8.45 -3.09
CA ARG A 74 5.53 8.20 -1.64
C ARG A 74 4.96 6.83 -1.33
N PHE A 75 3.95 6.39 -2.07
CA PHE A 75 3.40 5.05 -1.90
C PHE A 75 4.41 3.96 -2.27
N VAL A 76 5.11 4.10 -3.41
CA VAL A 76 6.17 3.18 -3.80
C VAL A 76 7.23 3.07 -2.69
N ASP A 77 7.69 4.19 -2.16
CA ASP A 77 8.73 4.21 -1.11
C ASP A 77 8.26 3.60 0.22
N ILE A 78 6.98 3.80 0.60
CA ILE A 78 6.40 3.25 1.83
C ILE A 78 6.17 1.75 1.73
N PHE A 79 5.67 1.28 0.59
CA PHE A 79 5.23 -0.11 0.41
C PHE A 79 6.34 -1.06 -0.05
N HIS A 80 7.35 -0.55 -0.77
CA HIS A 80 8.51 -1.33 -1.19
C HIS A 80 9.18 -2.14 -0.06
N PRO A 81 9.52 -1.57 1.11
CA PRO A 81 10.13 -2.34 2.18
C PRO A 81 9.25 -3.42 2.80
N LEU A 82 7.93 -3.33 2.60
CA LEU A 82 6.96 -4.30 3.10
C LEU A 82 6.64 -5.37 2.05
N GLU A 83 7.37 -5.37 0.94
CA GLU A 83 7.15 -6.26 -0.21
C GLU A 83 5.74 -6.13 -0.82
N ILE A 84 5.09 -4.99 -0.64
CA ILE A 84 3.81 -4.66 -1.25
C ILE A 84 4.07 -3.83 -2.50
N LYS A 85 3.56 -4.29 -3.64
CA LYS A 85 3.80 -3.61 -4.93
C LYS A 85 2.76 -2.52 -5.18
N VAL A 86 3.17 -1.36 -5.68
CA VAL A 86 2.25 -0.42 -6.33
C VAL A 86 2.24 -0.77 -7.81
N LEU A 87 1.19 -1.43 -8.29
CA LEU A 87 1.13 -1.92 -9.67
C LEU A 87 0.79 -0.83 -10.66
N ASP A 88 -0.10 0.08 -10.27
CA ASP A 88 -0.56 1.15 -11.14
C ASP A 88 -1.10 2.35 -10.35
N HIS A 89 -1.14 3.49 -11.03
CA HIS A 89 -1.94 4.64 -10.65
C HIS A 89 -2.78 5.07 -11.86
N ILE A 90 -4.10 5.00 -11.72
CA ILE A 90 -5.06 5.25 -12.80
C ILE A 90 -5.79 6.57 -12.55
N VAL A 91 -5.80 7.46 -13.54
CA VAL A 91 -6.65 8.66 -13.52
C VAL A 91 -7.86 8.44 -14.42
N VAL A 92 -9.05 8.67 -13.88
CA VAL A 92 -10.31 8.57 -14.61
C VAL A 92 -10.85 9.96 -14.95
N GLY A 93 -11.09 10.20 -16.23
CA GLY A 93 -11.66 11.43 -16.77
C GLY A 93 -12.90 11.14 -17.61
N GLY A 94 -14.08 11.14 -16.99
CA GLY A 94 -15.34 10.76 -17.64
C GLY A 94 -15.31 9.30 -18.10
N THR A 95 -15.42 9.06 -19.41
CA THR A 95 -15.36 7.70 -20.00
C THR A 95 -13.94 7.29 -20.44
N ARG A 96 -12.93 8.09 -20.13
CA ARG A 96 -11.52 7.83 -20.47
C ARG A 96 -10.73 7.60 -19.18
N TYR A 97 -9.60 6.92 -19.32
CA TYR A 97 -8.62 6.77 -18.26
C TYR A 97 -7.20 6.94 -18.82
N SER A 98 -6.24 7.15 -17.93
CA SER A 98 -4.81 6.96 -18.20
C SER A 98 -4.22 6.13 -17.08
N SER A 99 -3.33 5.20 -17.42
CA SER A 99 -2.58 4.37 -16.49
C SER A 99 -1.11 4.82 -16.49
N MET A 100 -0.52 5.01 -15.32
CA MET A 100 0.92 5.24 -15.23
C MET A 100 1.70 4.02 -15.70
N ALA A 101 1.22 2.81 -15.40
CA ALA A 101 1.88 1.56 -15.79
C ALA A 101 1.90 1.38 -17.31
N GLU A 102 0.77 1.59 -17.99
CA GLU A 102 0.68 1.53 -19.46
C GLU A 102 1.60 2.57 -20.12
N ASN A 103 1.77 3.74 -19.49
CA ASN A 103 2.63 4.82 -19.99
C ASN A 103 4.12 4.64 -19.62
N GLY A 104 4.48 3.65 -18.80
CA GLY A 104 5.84 3.49 -18.28
C GLY A 104 6.27 4.58 -17.28
N GLU A 105 5.31 5.22 -16.62
CA GLU A 105 5.50 6.34 -15.68
C GLU A 105 5.52 5.89 -14.20
N ILE A 106 5.35 4.59 -13.91
CA ILE A 106 5.40 4.10 -12.53
C ILE A 106 6.78 4.37 -11.93
N PRO A 107 6.86 5.12 -10.82
CA PRO A 107 8.13 5.44 -10.22
C PRO A 107 8.83 4.19 -9.65
N HIS A 108 10.15 4.23 -9.63
CA HIS A 108 10.96 3.21 -8.96
C HIS A 108 11.14 3.55 -7.49
N GLN A 109 11.38 2.54 -6.65
CA GLN A 109 11.71 2.76 -5.25
C GLN A 109 12.94 3.67 -5.08
N CYS A 110 12.89 4.56 -4.08
CA CYS A 110 14.07 5.30 -3.68
C CYS A 110 15.13 4.35 -3.12
N ASN A 111 16.37 4.41 -3.62
CA ASN A 111 17.49 3.56 -3.19
C ASN A 111 17.98 3.85 -1.77
N SER A 112 17.34 4.74 -1.00
CA SER A 112 17.59 4.82 0.43
C SER A 112 17.10 3.53 1.06
N LYS A 113 18.01 2.59 1.35
CA LYS A 113 17.69 1.33 2.04
C LYS A 113 16.90 1.65 3.31
N ALA A 114 15.60 1.42 3.27
CA ALA A 114 14.86 1.32 4.51
C ALA A 114 15.31 0.00 5.15
N ASN A 115 15.95 0.09 6.32
CA ASN A 115 16.52 -1.06 7.01
C ASN A 115 15.40 -1.90 7.62
N TYR A 116 14.87 -2.84 6.84
CA TYR A 116 13.92 -3.85 7.31
C TYR A 116 14.56 -5.23 7.15
N GLU A 117 15.75 -5.41 7.71
CA GLU A 117 16.26 -6.75 7.95
C GLU A 117 15.19 -7.57 8.67
N VAL A 118 14.93 -8.78 8.16
CA VAL A 118 13.95 -9.69 8.73
C VAL A 118 14.34 -9.93 10.19
N ILE A 119 13.52 -9.46 11.11
CA ILE A 119 13.65 -9.81 12.52
C ILE A 119 13.14 -11.24 12.65
N ALA A 120 14.05 -12.21 12.58
CA ALA A 120 13.75 -13.59 12.87
C ALA A 120 13.35 -13.68 14.35
N LEU A 121 12.04 -13.74 14.62
CA LEU A 121 11.51 -14.06 15.95
C LEU A 121 11.61 -15.58 16.17
N GLY A 122 12.84 -16.06 16.39
CA GLY A 122 13.19 -17.35 16.99
C GLY A 122 12.80 -18.65 16.24
N GLU A 123 13.81 -19.37 15.76
CA GLU A 123 13.95 -20.81 16.05
C GLU A 123 15.15 -20.92 17.00
N ALA A 124 14.93 -20.67 18.29
CA ALA A 124 15.94 -21.06 19.27
C ALA A 124 15.95 -22.59 19.28
N ALA A 125 17.07 -23.18 18.86
CA ALA A 125 17.35 -24.59 19.07
C ALA A 125 17.01 -24.91 20.53
N VAL A 126 15.97 -25.72 20.73
CA VAL A 126 15.72 -26.35 22.01
C VAL A 126 16.80 -27.42 22.13
N GLU A 127 17.95 -27.07 22.69
CA GLU A 127 18.82 -28.06 23.30
C GLU A 127 18.09 -28.57 24.53
N GLU A 128 17.50 -29.76 24.44
CA GLU A 128 17.09 -30.54 25.60
C GLU A 128 18.34 -30.86 26.43
N ASN A 129 18.73 -29.95 27.32
CA ASN A 129 19.62 -30.30 28.41
C ASN A 129 18.77 -31.03 29.46
N GLN A 130 18.91 -32.34 29.48
CA GLN A 130 18.56 -33.18 30.62
C GLN A 130 19.42 -32.75 31.80
N ASP A 131 18.95 -31.78 32.58
CA ASP A 131 19.43 -31.67 33.95
C ASP A 131 18.31 -31.34 34.92
N SER A 132 18.27 -32.21 35.93
CA SER A 132 17.23 -32.39 36.91
C SER A 132 16.99 -31.16 37.78
N PHE A 133 15.76 -30.65 37.81
CA PHE A 133 15.26 -29.88 38.94
C PHE A 133 13.98 -30.50 39.47
N GLN A 134 14.11 -31.18 40.62
CA GLN A 134 13.00 -31.73 41.36
C GLN A 134 12.12 -30.60 41.91
N TYR A 135 10.87 -30.54 41.47
CA TYR A 135 9.83 -29.79 42.15
C TYR A 135 9.42 -30.57 43.41
N THR A 136 9.81 -30.07 44.58
CA THR A 136 9.17 -30.45 45.83
C THR A 136 7.79 -29.79 45.89
N HIS A 137 6.74 -30.61 45.88
CA HIS A 137 5.40 -30.19 46.29
C HIS A 137 5.34 -30.12 47.83
N SER A 138 4.79 -29.04 48.37
CA SER A 138 4.25 -29.01 49.74
C SER A 138 3.14 -27.96 49.84
N PHE A 139 1.92 -28.51 49.78
CA PHE A 139 0.59 -28.04 50.21
C PHE A 139 0.02 -26.72 49.66
#